data_AF-R0IFL1-F1
#
_entry.id   AF-R0IFL1-F1
#
_cell.length_a   1.000
_cell.length_b   1.000
_cell.length_c   1.000
_cell.angle_alpha   90.00
_cell.angle_beta   90.00
_cell.angle_gamma   90.00
#
_symmetry.space_group_name_H-M   'P 1'
#
loop_
_entity.id
_entity.type
_entity.pdbx_description
1 polymer ?
#
loop_
_entity_poly.entity_id
_entity_poly.type
_entity_poly.pdbx_seq_one_letter_code
_entity_poly.pdbx_strand_id
1 'polypeptide(L)'
;MSRETAMKLIARSIIAIANAAGDVPATPPISRPTTPAGRENHAVRQHRRTSSRPATPIPAEKEKHQPTELAPPEAGHDEPVTIHDIGAGAQPEAVQRANMARKFFSKTVPKVGVEEYMNRIQKFCPLSTAVWLAAGSYMLRLCVIDRSVPLTYRTMHRLILACALVAMKALEDHRWPQKRFAAVGGVDEAALSRLELCVEFLLSFDVQIFTPEKLKDLTLQLQRAGQAATMTCRLPTTFNLRLGNPKMRNAQVA
;
A
#
# COMPACT_ATOMS: atom_id res chain seq x y z
N MET A 1 -5.75 14.88 22.42
CA MET A 1 -6.73 14.69 21.33
C MET A 1 -7.34 13.31 21.47
N SER A 2 -8.67 13.15 21.37
CA SER A 2 -9.28 11.81 21.37
C SER A 2 -9.04 11.11 20.03
N ARG A 3 -9.03 9.77 20.04
CA ARG A 3 -8.88 8.95 18.82
C ARG A 3 -9.95 9.25 17.76
N GLU A 4 -11.18 9.47 18.18
CA GLU A 4 -12.30 9.80 17.29
C GLU A 4 -12.08 11.14 16.60
N THR A 5 -11.58 12.14 17.33
CA THR A 5 -11.21 13.44 16.75
C THR A 5 -10.06 13.28 15.75
N ALA A 6 -9.04 12.49 16.05
CA ALA A 6 -7.92 12.24 15.15
C ALA A 6 -8.40 11.56 13.85
N MET A 7 -9.22 10.51 13.96
CA MET A 7 -9.76 9.79 12.82
C MET A 7 -10.62 10.70 11.93
N LYS A 8 -11.52 11.51 12.52
CA LYS A 8 -12.34 12.48 11.78
C LYS A 8 -11.50 13.54 11.09
N LEU A 9 -10.45 14.05 11.75
CA LEU A 9 -9.52 15.01 11.15
C LEU A 9 -8.82 14.43 9.92
N ILE A 10 -8.32 13.20 10.03
CA ILE A 10 -7.65 12.51 8.92
C ILE A 10 -8.65 12.25 7.79
N ALA A 11 -9.81 11.66 8.09
CA ALA A 11 -10.85 11.35 7.11
C ALA A 11 -11.28 12.60 6.32
N ARG A 12 -11.56 13.71 7.02
CA ARG A 12 -11.91 14.97 6.37
C ARG A 12 -10.80 15.48 5.45
N SER A 13 -9.55 15.42 5.90
CA SER A 13 -8.40 15.91 5.14
C SER A 13 -8.17 15.08 3.88
N ILE A 14 -8.20 13.76 3.98
CA ILE A 14 -7.97 12.86 2.84
C ILE A 14 -9.12 12.89 1.83
N ILE A 15 -10.38 13.03 2.29
CA ILE A 15 -11.53 13.19 1.40
C ILE A 15 -11.43 14.50 0.63
N ALA A 16 -11.06 15.60 1.30
CA ALA A 16 -10.86 16.89 0.64
C ALA A 16 -9.76 16.82 -0.44
N ILE A 17 -8.63 16.19 -0.12
CA ILE A 17 -7.53 16.00 -1.09
C ILE A 17 -7.98 15.11 -2.26
N ALA A 18 -8.72 14.03 -1.99
CA ALA A 18 -9.22 13.15 -3.05
C ALA A 18 -10.24 13.85 -3.98
N ASN A 19 -11.09 14.72 -3.43
CA ASN A 19 -11.99 15.55 -4.22
C ASN A 19 -11.24 16.51 -5.14
N ALA A 20 -10.10 17.05 -4.70
CA ALA A 20 -9.25 17.90 -5.52
C ALA A 20 -8.46 17.15 -6.59
N ALA A 21 -8.09 15.89 -6.32
CA ALA A 21 -7.38 15.06 -7.29
C ALA A 21 -8.26 14.59 -8.46
N GLY A 22 -9.57 14.43 -8.25
CA GLY A 22 -10.51 13.91 -9.26
C GLY A 22 -10.37 12.40 -9.51
N ASP A 23 -11.04 11.89 -10.56
CA ASP A 23 -10.93 10.47 -10.96
C ASP A 23 -9.70 10.28 -11.86
N VAL A 24 -8.58 9.88 -11.24
CA VAL A 24 -7.37 9.50 -11.98
C VAL A 24 -7.55 8.05 -12.47
N PRO A 25 -7.66 7.81 -13.79
CA PRO A 25 -7.87 6.46 -14.31
C PRO A 25 -6.65 5.59 -13.99
N ALA A 26 -6.91 4.34 -13.63
CA ALA A 26 -5.88 3.33 -13.38
C ALA A 26 -5.30 2.81 -14.71
N THR A 27 -4.74 3.68 -15.55
CA THR A 27 -4.22 3.28 -16.87
C THR A 27 -2.83 3.88 -17.14
N PRO A 28 -1.77 3.06 -17.25
CA PRO A 28 -0.71 3.37 -18.20
C PRO A 28 -1.26 3.28 -19.64
N PRO A 29 -0.59 3.86 -20.65
CA PRO A 29 -0.97 3.66 -22.05
C PRO A 29 -1.09 2.15 -22.34
N ILE A 30 -2.09 1.77 -23.13
CA ILE A 30 -2.13 0.46 -23.78
C ILE A 30 -0.89 0.38 -24.67
N SER A 31 0.22 -0.11 -24.12
CA SER A 31 1.21 -0.78 -24.94
C SER A 31 0.55 -2.10 -25.31
N ARG A 32 0.11 -2.24 -26.56
CA ARG A 32 -0.11 -3.56 -27.13
C ARG A 32 1.28 -4.20 -27.16
N PRO A 33 1.60 -5.20 -26.33
CA PRO A 33 2.82 -5.95 -26.53
C PRO A 33 2.61 -6.64 -27.87
N THR A 34 3.34 -6.23 -28.90
CA THR A 34 3.51 -7.09 -30.07
C THR A 34 4.16 -8.36 -29.56
N THR A 35 3.55 -9.51 -29.86
CA THR A 35 4.10 -10.83 -29.58
C THR A 35 5.54 -10.86 -30.08
N PRO A 36 6.55 -11.14 -29.23
CA PRO A 36 7.89 -11.37 -29.72
C PRO A 36 7.82 -12.56 -30.69
N ALA A 37 8.19 -12.31 -31.95
CA ALA A 37 8.37 -13.39 -32.91
C ALA A 37 9.40 -14.36 -32.34
N GLY A 38 9.01 -15.63 -32.25
CA GLY A 38 9.80 -16.64 -31.58
C GLY A 38 11.16 -16.85 -32.23
N ARG A 39 12.16 -17.10 -31.37
CA ARG A 39 13.09 -18.24 -31.43
C ARG A 39 14.13 -18.03 -30.33
N GLU A 40 14.05 -18.86 -29.29
CA GLU A 40 15.15 -19.73 -28.88
C GLU A 40 14.69 -20.63 -27.73
N ASN A 41 14.66 -21.92 -28.01
CA ASN A 41 14.43 -22.97 -27.05
C ASN A 41 15.73 -23.20 -26.28
N HIS A 42 15.73 -22.94 -24.98
CA HIS A 42 16.60 -23.67 -24.07
C HIS A 42 15.75 -24.44 -23.06
N ALA A 43 15.90 -25.76 -23.13
CA ALA A 43 15.17 -26.75 -22.38
C ALA A 43 15.40 -26.58 -20.87
N VAL A 44 14.35 -26.24 -20.13
CA VAL A 44 14.32 -26.38 -18.67
C VAL A 44 13.70 -27.73 -18.33
N ARG A 45 14.54 -28.63 -17.83
CA ARG A 45 14.15 -29.93 -17.26
C ARG A 45 13.07 -29.74 -16.18
N GLN A 46 12.01 -30.54 -16.27
CA GLN A 46 10.97 -30.64 -15.25
C GLN A 46 11.55 -31.30 -13.99
N HIS A 47 11.54 -30.60 -12.85
CA HIS A 47 11.70 -31.25 -11.55
C HIS A 47 10.36 -31.86 -11.11
N ARG A 48 10.35 -33.19 -11.04
CA ARG A 48 9.27 -34.03 -10.55
C ARG A 48 9.07 -33.76 -9.05
N ARG A 49 7.87 -33.36 -8.63
CA ARG A 49 7.48 -33.36 -7.22
C ARG A 49 7.44 -34.81 -6.71
N THR A 50 8.16 -35.11 -5.64
CA THR A 50 7.95 -36.34 -4.84
C THR A 50 7.39 -35.97 -3.48
N SER A 51 6.28 -36.62 -3.12
CA SER A 51 5.71 -36.65 -1.79
C SER A 51 6.17 -37.92 -1.06
N SER A 52 6.77 -37.78 0.12
CA SER A 52 6.61 -38.70 1.26
C SER A 52 7.57 -38.33 2.39
N ARG A 53 7.03 -37.81 3.50
CA ARG A 53 7.64 -37.99 4.81
C ARG A 53 6.71 -38.90 5.60
N PRO A 54 7.09 -40.13 5.97
CA PRO A 54 6.46 -40.81 7.09
C PRO A 54 6.90 -40.14 8.40
N ALA A 55 6.04 -40.16 9.42
CA ALA A 55 6.37 -39.72 10.76
C ALA A 55 7.50 -40.57 11.34
N THR A 56 8.56 -39.93 11.85
CA THR A 56 9.64 -40.61 12.58
C THR A 56 9.16 -41.03 13.97
N PRO A 57 9.32 -42.29 14.39
CA PRO A 57 9.15 -42.67 15.79
C PRO A 57 10.28 -42.06 16.63
N ILE A 58 9.98 -41.70 17.88
CA ILE A 58 10.96 -41.23 18.86
C ILE A 58 11.73 -42.46 19.39
N PRO A 59 13.05 -42.60 19.16
CA PRO A 59 13.83 -43.64 19.81
C PRO A 59 14.13 -43.24 21.26
N ALA A 60 13.86 -44.14 22.20
CA ALA A 60 13.97 -43.93 23.65
C ALA A 60 15.39 -44.15 24.20
N GLU A 61 16.43 -44.20 23.37
CA GLU A 61 17.78 -44.48 23.83
C GLU A 61 18.76 -43.40 23.35
N LYS A 62 19.48 -42.83 24.32
CA LYS A 62 20.49 -41.81 24.11
C LYS A 62 21.75 -42.51 23.59
N GLU A 63 21.82 -42.71 22.28
CA GLU A 63 23.03 -43.25 21.65
C GLU A 63 24.23 -42.36 21.99
N LYS A 64 25.38 -42.99 22.26
CA LYS A 64 26.65 -42.29 22.46
C LYS A 64 27.13 -41.76 21.11
N HIS A 65 26.85 -40.49 20.85
CA HIS A 65 27.34 -39.75 19.68
C HIS A 65 28.87 -39.82 19.63
N GLN A 66 29.42 -40.43 18.59
CA GLN A 66 30.82 -40.22 18.22
C GLN A 66 30.95 -38.81 17.61
N PRO A 67 32.09 -38.12 17.76
CA PRO A 67 32.32 -36.87 17.08
C PRO A 67 32.17 -37.09 15.58
N THR A 68 31.11 -36.55 14.98
CA THR A 68 30.98 -36.53 13.54
C THR A 68 32.06 -35.60 13.02
N GLU A 69 32.98 -36.10 12.20
CA GLU A 69 33.86 -35.26 11.40
C GLU A 69 32.97 -34.42 10.47
N LEU A 70 32.68 -33.20 10.90
CA LEU A 70 32.02 -32.22 10.05
C LEU A 70 32.99 -31.89 8.93
N ALA A 71 32.56 -32.10 7.68
CA ALA A 71 33.26 -31.55 6.54
C ALA A 71 33.50 -30.05 6.79
N PRO A 72 34.63 -29.49 6.33
CA PRO A 72 34.84 -28.04 6.37
C PRO A 72 33.60 -27.33 5.82
N PRO A 73 33.16 -26.21 6.42
CA PRO A 73 32.00 -25.48 5.93
C PRO A 73 32.17 -25.24 4.44
N GLU A 74 31.29 -25.83 3.61
CA GLU A 74 31.41 -25.85 2.14
C GLU A 74 31.25 -24.46 1.49
N ALA A 75 31.23 -23.38 2.27
CA ALA A 75 31.29 -22.01 1.78
C ALA A 75 32.71 -21.70 1.26
N GLY A 76 33.04 -22.24 0.09
CA GLY A 76 34.22 -21.87 -0.66
C GLY A 76 34.15 -20.39 -1.08
N HIS A 77 35.31 -19.74 -1.21
CA HIS A 77 35.41 -18.38 -1.75
C HIS A 77 34.79 -18.22 -3.15
N ASP A 78 34.63 -19.32 -3.88
CA ASP A 78 34.02 -19.41 -5.21
C ASP A 78 32.55 -19.87 -5.19
N GLU A 79 31.92 -20.09 -4.02
CA GLU A 79 30.47 -20.17 -4.00
C GLU A 79 29.92 -18.85 -4.56
N PRO A 80 28.94 -18.87 -5.47
CA PRO A 80 28.35 -17.66 -6.02
C PRO A 80 27.59 -16.94 -4.89
N VAL A 81 28.31 -16.13 -4.12
CA VAL A 81 27.71 -15.14 -3.26
C VAL A 81 27.02 -14.17 -4.20
N THR A 82 25.76 -13.87 -3.93
CA THR A 82 24.93 -12.91 -4.70
C THR A 82 25.44 -11.46 -4.59
N ILE A 83 26.75 -11.24 -4.58
CA ILE A 83 27.42 -9.95 -4.50
C ILE A 83 27.33 -9.22 -5.85
N HIS A 84 27.37 -9.95 -6.97
CA HIS A 84 27.49 -9.35 -8.31
C HIS A 84 26.16 -9.18 -9.07
N ASP A 85 25.05 -9.74 -8.57
CA ASP A 85 23.78 -9.81 -9.30
C ASP A 85 22.62 -9.10 -8.58
N ILE A 86 22.92 -8.25 -7.59
CA ILE A 86 21.89 -7.45 -6.89
C ILE A 86 21.32 -6.43 -7.88
N GLY A 87 20.20 -6.81 -8.50
CA GLY A 87 19.46 -5.94 -9.41
C GLY A 87 19.75 -6.14 -10.89
N ALA A 88 20.43 -7.22 -11.30
CA ALA A 88 20.47 -7.54 -12.73
C ALA A 88 19.05 -7.81 -13.26
N GLY A 89 18.70 -7.13 -14.35
CA GLY A 89 17.33 -7.14 -14.89
C GLY A 89 16.30 -6.36 -14.06
N ALA A 90 16.72 -5.64 -13.01
CA ALA A 90 15.82 -4.77 -12.28
C ALA A 90 15.34 -3.61 -13.16
N GLN A 91 14.04 -3.33 -13.08
CA GLN A 91 13.46 -2.16 -13.75
C GLN A 91 14.02 -0.87 -13.13
N PRO A 92 13.99 0.27 -13.85
CA PRO A 92 14.36 1.55 -13.26
C PRO A 92 13.55 1.84 -11.99
N GLU A 93 14.17 2.46 -10.99
CA GLU A 93 13.54 2.70 -9.67
C GLU A 93 12.19 3.43 -9.79
N ALA A 94 12.10 4.42 -10.68
CA ALA A 94 10.85 5.14 -10.96
C ALA A 94 9.72 4.20 -11.42
N VAL A 95 10.03 3.20 -12.26
CA VAL A 95 9.06 2.20 -12.73
C VAL A 95 8.65 1.29 -11.57
N GLN A 96 9.59 0.88 -10.73
CA GLN A 96 9.31 0.07 -9.54
C GLN A 96 8.40 0.82 -8.56
N ARG A 97 8.71 2.09 -8.25
CA ARG A 97 7.88 2.96 -7.39
C ARG A 97 6.48 3.16 -7.96
N ALA A 98 6.36 3.39 -9.26
CA ALA A 98 5.06 3.47 -9.92
C ALA A 98 4.27 2.14 -9.85
N ASN A 99 4.95 1.00 -9.96
CA ASN A 99 4.35 -0.32 -9.80
C ASN A 99 3.81 -0.54 -8.36
N MET A 100 4.55 -0.08 -7.35
CA MET A 100 4.12 -0.11 -5.94
C MET A 100 2.90 0.78 -5.72
N ALA A 101 2.94 2.04 -6.19
CA ALA A 101 1.81 2.97 -6.10
C ALA A 101 0.53 2.40 -6.73
N ARG A 102 0.65 1.66 -7.85
CA ARG A 102 -0.49 1.01 -8.50
C ARG A 102 -1.15 -0.10 -7.67
N LYS A 103 -0.47 -0.68 -6.67
CA LYS A 103 -1.07 -1.72 -5.80
C LYS A 103 -2.18 -1.17 -4.91
N PHE A 104 -2.16 0.13 -4.60
CA PHE A 104 -3.20 0.78 -3.82
C PHE A 104 -4.51 0.98 -4.59
N PHE A 105 -4.51 0.90 -5.92
CA PHE A 105 -5.73 1.08 -6.72
C PHE A 105 -6.68 -0.11 -6.58
N SER A 106 -7.92 0.21 -6.20
CA SER A 106 -9.04 -0.73 -6.22
C SER A 106 -9.68 -0.75 -7.61
N LYS A 107 -10.14 -1.94 -8.04
CA LYS A 107 -10.83 -2.12 -9.33
C LYS A 107 -12.07 -1.22 -9.44
N THR A 108 -12.81 -1.11 -8.34
CA THR A 108 -13.98 -0.24 -8.19
C THR A 108 -13.82 0.59 -6.91
N VAL A 109 -14.46 1.74 -6.86
CA VAL A 109 -14.57 2.53 -5.62
C VAL A 109 -15.29 1.67 -4.57
N PRO A 110 -14.72 1.48 -3.36
CA PRO A 110 -15.41 0.76 -2.29
C PRO A 110 -16.72 1.46 -1.92
N LYS A 111 -17.79 0.69 -1.72
CA LYS A 111 -19.12 1.22 -1.35
C LYS A 111 -19.16 1.81 0.06
N VAL A 112 -18.27 1.34 0.94
CA VAL A 112 -18.15 1.79 2.33
C VAL A 112 -17.47 3.15 2.40
N GLY A 113 -18.02 4.08 3.19
CA GLY A 113 -17.40 5.38 3.42
C GLY A 113 -16.06 5.26 4.13
N VAL A 114 -15.17 6.24 3.96
CA VAL A 114 -13.87 6.27 4.65
C VAL A 114 -14.02 6.24 6.17
N GLU A 115 -14.89 7.10 6.72
CA GLU A 115 -15.10 7.18 8.17
C GLU A 115 -15.67 5.87 8.71
N GLU A 116 -16.64 5.28 8.02
CA GLU A 116 -17.21 3.99 8.36
C GLU A 116 -16.16 2.87 8.34
N TYR A 117 -15.29 2.88 7.32
CA TYR A 117 -14.19 1.92 7.20
C TYR A 117 -13.16 2.07 8.33
N MET A 118 -12.77 3.30 8.67
CA MET A 118 -11.87 3.57 9.80
C MET A 118 -12.51 3.16 11.13
N ASN A 119 -13.80 3.45 11.33
CA ASN A 119 -14.53 3.02 12.52
C ASN A 119 -14.64 1.49 12.62
N ARG A 120 -14.80 0.79 11.49
CA ARG A 120 -14.76 -0.68 11.44
C ARG A 120 -13.42 -1.20 11.95
N ILE A 121 -12.31 -0.64 11.46
CA ILE A 121 -10.97 -0.99 11.94
C ILE A 121 -10.87 -0.73 13.43
N GLN A 122 -11.23 0.48 13.90
CA GLN A 122 -11.14 0.85 15.31
C GLN A 122 -12.00 -0.03 16.22
N LYS A 123 -13.17 -0.51 15.75
CA LYS A 123 -14.06 -1.39 16.52
C LYS A 123 -13.47 -2.79 16.72
N PHE A 124 -12.88 -3.37 15.67
CA PHE A 124 -12.43 -4.77 15.69
C PHE A 124 -10.93 -4.94 15.93
N CYS A 125 -10.13 -3.91 15.67
CA CYS A 125 -8.70 -3.81 15.96
C CYS A 125 -8.43 -2.40 16.52
N PRO A 126 -8.75 -2.13 17.80
CA PRO A 126 -8.50 -0.84 18.41
C PRO A 126 -7.04 -0.42 18.25
N LEU A 127 -6.83 0.78 17.71
CA LEU A 127 -5.52 1.41 17.58
C LEU A 127 -5.45 2.66 18.48
N SER A 128 -4.25 3.04 18.93
CA SER A 128 -4.07 4.28 19.67
C SER A 128 -4.25 5.51 18.78
N THR A 129 -4.44 6.66 19.41
CA THR A 129 -4.47 7.95 18.70
C THR A 129 -3.17 8.19 17.94
N ALA A 130 -2.02 7.79 18.50
CA ALA A 130 -0.71 7.98 17.87
C ALA A 130 -0.61 7.22 16.54
N VAL A 131 -1.09 5.98 16.49
CA VAL A 131 -1.12 5.17 15.26
C VAL A 131 -1.94 5.84 14.16
N TRP A 132 -3.13 6.36 14.48
CA TRP A 132 -3.94 7.07 13.49
C TRP A 132 -3.23 8.33 12.97
N LEU A 133 -2.69 9.15 13.87
CA LEU A 133 -1.97 10.36 13.48
C LEU A 133 -0.74 10.05 12.63
N ALA A 134 0.02 9.01 12.99
CA ALA A 134 1.18 8.56 12.22
C ALA A 134 0.76 8.03 10.85
N ALA A 135 -0.31 7.24 10.75
CA ALA A 135 -0.86 6.80 9.47
C ALA A 135 -1.26 7.99 8.58
N GLY A 136 -1.88 9.02 9.17
CA GLY A 136 -2.18 10.28 8.48
C GLY A 136 -0.92 10.99 7.98
N SER A 137 0.15 11.03 8.78
CA SER A 137 1.44 11.61 8.38
C SER A 137 2.11 10.84 7.24
N TYR A 138 1.94 9.51 7.19
CA TYR A 138 2.45 8.69 6.09
C TYR A 138 1.69 8.99 4.81
N MET A 139 0.35 9.13 4.89
CA MET A 139 -0.46 9.55 3.75
C MET A 139 -0.10 10.97 3.27
N LEU A 140 0.17 11.90 4.19
CA LEU A 140 0.65 13.24 3.83
C LEU A 140 1.93 13.16 2.98
N ARG A 141 2.94 12.41 3.46
CA ARG A 141 4.21 12.26 2.75
C ARG A 141 4.01 11.63 1.38
N LEU A 142 3.33 10.48 1.31
CA LEU A 142 3.12 9.73 0.07
C LEU A 142 2.28 10.49 -0.96
N CYS A 143 1.22 11.17 -0.54
CA CYS A 143 0.22 11.73 -1.46
C CYS A 143 0.42 13.21 -1.77
N VAL A 144 0.95 13.99 -0.84
CA VAL A 144 1.00 15.46 -0.95
C VAL A 144 2.43 15.95 -1.18
N ILE A 145 3.37 15.45 -0.37
CA ILE A 145 4.77 15.91 -0.40
C ILE A 145 5.50 15.23 -1.57
N ASP A 146 5.59 13.90 -1.54
CA ASP A 146 6.32 13.11 -2.55
C ASP A 146 5.51 12.90 -3.82
N ARG A 147 4.18 12.98 -3.70
CA ARG A 147 3.21 12.70 -4.79
C ARG A 147 3.45 11.35 -5.47
N SER A 148 3.92 10.37 -4.70
CA SER A 148 4.21 9.02 -5.19
C SER A 148 2.95 8.19 -5.39
N VAL A 149 1.91 8.43 -4.58
CA VAL A 149 0.60 7.75 -4.68
C VAL A 149 -0.51 8.79 -4.86
N PRO A 150 -1.26 8.77 -5.98
CA PRO A 150 -2.41 9.65 -6.15
C PRO A 150 -3.50 9.26 -5.16
N LEU A 151 -3.95 10.21 -4.35
CA LEU A 151 -5.02 10.01 -3.38
C LEU A 151 -6.37 10.21 -4.07
N THR A 152 -7.10 9.12 -4.32
CA THR A 152 -8.41 9.11 -4.97
C THR A 152 -9.35 8.16 -4.24
N TYR A 153 -10.64 8.17 -4.59
CA TYR A 153 -11.64 7.23 -4.07
C TYR A 153 -11.31 5.76 -4.33
N ARG A 154 -10.41 5.47 -5.28
CA ARG A 154 -9.96 4.10 -5.58
C ARG A 154 -8.75 3.68 -4.74
N THR A 155 -7.96 4.62 -4.22
CA THR A 155 -6.72 4.33 -3.50
C THR A 155 -6.83 4.50 -1.99
N MET A 156 -7.67 5.42 -1.52
CA MET A 156 -7.74 5.84 -0.12
C MET A 156 -7.94 4.67 0.87
N HIS A 157 -8.85 3.72 0.65
CA HIS A 157 -9.13 2.65 1.63
C HIS A 157 -7.95 1.71 1.84
N ARG A 158 -7.30 1.29 0.74
CA ARG A 158 -6.11 0.43 0.79
C ARG A 158 -4.93 1.16 1.41
N LEU A 159 -4.79 2.45 1.10
CA LEU A 159 -3.72 3.27 1.65
C LEU A 159 -3.89 3.48 3.16
N ILE A 160 -5.10 3.81 3.62
CA ILE A 160 -5.41 3.93 5.06
C ILE A 160 -5.09 2.63 5.79
N LEU A 161 -5.53 1.48 5.24
CA LEU A 161 -5.28 0.18 5.86
C LEU A 161 -3.79 -0.11 5.98
N ALA A 162 -3.03 0.09 4.90
CA ALA A 162 -1.60 -0.18 4.87
C ALA A 162 -0.81 0.78 5.78
N CYS A 163 -1.10 2.08 5.74
CA CYS A 163 -0.46 3.07 6.60
C CYS A 163 -0.78 2.83 8.08
N ALA A 164 -2.01 2.43 8.42
CA ALA A 164 -2.38 2.09 9.80
C ALA A 164 -1.65 0.82 10.29
N LEU A 165 -1.49 -0.19 9.43
CA LEU A 165 -0.73 -1.39 9.75
C LEU A 165 0.75 -1.08 10.02
N VAL A 166 1.40 -0.31 9.13
CA VAL A 166 2.80 0.10 9.30
C VAL A 166 2.97 0.94 10.56
N ALA A 167 2.08 1.91 10.79
CA ALA A 167 2.11 2.75 11.99
C ALA A 167 1.91 1.93 13.28
N MET A 168 0.99 0.95 13.27
CA MET A 168 0.80 0.03 14.40
C MET A 168 2.08 -0.74 14.67
N LYS A 169 2.73 -1.31 13.65
CA LYS A 169 3.99 -2.04 13.83
C LYS A 169 5.16 -1.17 14.28
N ALA A 170 5.16 0.10 13.90
CA ALA A 170 6.23 1.03 14.23
C ALA A 170 6.13 1.62 15.65
N LEU A 171 4.91 1.77 16.18
CA LEU A 171 4.65 2.56 17.39
C LEU A 171 4.06 1.77 18.56
N GLU A 172 3.41 0.63 18.33
CA GLU A 172 2.75 -0.13 19.39
C GLU A 172 3.62 -1.30 19.84
N ASP A 173 3.72 -1.49 21.16
CA ASP A 173 4.37 -2.67 21.75
C ASP A 173 3.56 -3.96 21.47
N HIS A 174 2.25 -3.83 21.36
CA HIS A 174 1.32 -4.93 21.09
C HIS A 174 0.59 -4.72 19.76
N ARG A 175 0.93 -5.57 18.78
CA ARG A 175 0.36 -5.53 17.43
C ARG A 175 -0.71 -6.59 17.22
N TRP A 176 -1.75 -6.24 16.47
CA TRP A 176 -2.74 -7.20 16.01
C TRP A 176 -2.12 -8.16 14.97
N PRO A 177 -2.51 -9.44 14.96
CA PRO A 177 -2.09 -10.38 13.91
C PRO A 177 -2.50 -9.88 12.53
N GLN A 178 -1.58 -9.95 11.55
CA GLN A 178 -1.81 -9.43 10.20
C GLN A 178 -3.02 -10.09 9.54
N LYS A 179 -3.22 -11.41 9.71
CA LYS A 179 -4.43 -12.14 9.29
C LYS A 179 -5.74 -11.50 9.80
N ARG A 180 -5.80 -11.12 11.09
CA ARG A 180 -6.99 -10.47 11.67
C ARG A 180 -7.17 -9.08 11.08
N PHE A 181 -6.09 -8.31 10.97
CA PHE A 181 -6.14 -6.96 10.41
C PHE A 181 -6.58 -6.96 8.93
N ALA A 182 -6.11 -7.95 8.15
CA ALA A 182 -6.52 -8.20 6.77
C ALA A 182 -8.02 -8.52 6.67
N ALA A 183 -8.51 -9.43 7.52
CA ALA A 183 -9.93 -9.78 7.57
C ALA A 183 -10.81 -8.56 7.89
N VAL A 184 -10.43 -7.76 8.89
CA VAL A 184 -11.12 -6.51 9.24
C VAL A 184 -11.01 -5.46 8.14
N GLY A 185 -9.90 -5.42 7.40
CA GLY A 185 -9.72 -4.58 6.22
C GLY A 185 -10.49 -5.06 4.98
N GLY A 186 -10.96 -6.30 4.97
CA GLY A 186 -11.64 -6.90 3.82
C GLY A 186 -10.67 -7.14 2.64
N VAL A 187 -9.43 -7.51 2.93
CA VAL A 187 -8.40 -7.85 1.94
C VAL A 187 -7.77 -9.20 2.30
N ASP A 188 -7.21 -9.88 1.30
CA ASP A 188 -6.43 -11.09 1.54
C ASP A 188 -5.17 -10.76 2.34
N GLU A 189 -4.75 -11.68 3.21
CA GLU A 189 -3.54 -11.48 4.04
C GLU A 189 -2.30 -11.21 3.18
N ALA A 190 -2.07 -12.02 2.14
CA ALA A 190 -0.96 -11.80 1.21
C ALA A 190 -1.07 -10.46 0.44
N ALA A 191 -2.29 -9.96 0.21
CA ALA A 191 -2.47 -8.64 -0.38
C ALA A 191 -2.11 -7.54 0.61
N LEU A 192 -2.48 -7.69 1.88
CA LEU A 192 -2.08 -6.76 2.93
C LEU A 192 -0.57 -6.73 3.13
N SER A 193 0.13 -7.87 3.14
CA SER A 193 1.59 -7.92 3.24
C SER A 193 2.26 -7.17 2.09
N ARG A 194 1.73 -7.28 0.86
CA ARG A 194 2.25 -6.52 -0.30
C ARG A 194 2.00 -5.02 -0.15
N LEU A 195 0.83 -4.61 0.34
CA LEU A 195 0.50 -3.19 0.54
C LEU A 195 1.37 -2.57 1.63
N GLU A 196 1.64 -3.31 2.71
CA GLU A 196 2.57 -2.94 3.77
C GLU A 196 3.96 -2.66 3.21
N LEU A 197 4.55 -3.62 2.50
CA LEU A 197 5.87 -3.44 1.89
C LEU A 197 5.89 -2.23 0.95
N CYS A 198 4.83 -2.03 0.14
CA CYS A 198 4.74 -0.86 -0.73
C CYS A 198 4.79 0.45 0.06
N VAL A 199 4.12 0.56 1.21
CA VAL A 199 4.19 1.77 2.06
C VAL A 199 5.60 1.95 2.61
N GLU A 200 6.21 0.90 3.15
CA GLU A 200 7.56 0.97 3.74
C GLU A 200 8.62 1.38 2.71
N PHE A 201 8.64 0.75 1.54
CA PHE A 201 9.57 1.10 0.47
C PHE A 201 9.32 2.50 -0.11
N LEU A 202 8.06 2.91 -0.29
CA LEU A 202 7.76 4.26 -0.78
C LEU A 202 8.18 5.34 0.22
N LEU A 203 8.08 5.06 1.52
CA LEU A 203 8.58 5.92 2.60
C LEU A 203 10.09 5.77 2.84
N SER A 204 10.79 4.94 2.06
CA SER A 204 12.21 4.62 2.26
C SER A 204 12.53 4.17 3.69
N PHE A 205 11.60 3.43 4.31
CA PHE A 205 11.64 2.95 5.70
C PHE A 205 11.75 4.06 6.78
N ASP A 206 11.60 5.33 6.42
CA ASP A 206 11.50 6.43 7.38
C ASP A 206 10.10 6.45 8.01
N VAL A 207 9.82 5.50 8.90
CA VAL A 207 8.51 5.36 9.57
C VAL A 207 8.53 5.84 11.02
N GLN A 208 9.72 6.02 11.60
CA GLN A 208 9.89 6.41 13.00
C GLN A 208 9.61 7.91 13.21
N ILE A 209 8.80 8.22 14.22
CA ILE A 209 8.49 9.60 14.62
C ILE A 209 8.90 9.75 16.09
N PHE A 210 10.11 10.25 16.30
CA PHE A 210 10.74 10.28 17.63
C PHE A 210 10.17 11.34 18.57
N THR A 211 9.51 12.38 18.04
CA THR A 211 9.03 13.51 18.86
C THR A 211 7.55 13.79 18.65
N PRO A 212 6.79 14.07 19.72
CA PRO A 212 5.38 14.45 19.61
C PRO A 212 5.19 15.77 18.85
N GLU A 213 6.18 16.67 18.87
CA GLU A 213 6.18 17.91 18.10
C GLU A 213 6.19 17.62 16.60
N LYS A 214 7.05 16.71 16.12
CA LYS A 214 7.10 16.31 14.71
C LYS A 214 5.76 15.71 14.28
N LEU A 215 5.15 14.86 15.11
CA LEU A 215 3.83 14.28 14.81
C LEU A 215 2.75 15.35 14.72
N LYS A 216 2.76 16.31 15.64
CA LYS A 216 1.83 17.44 15.67
C LYS A 216 1.98 18.30 14.40
N ASP A 217 3.21 18.63 14.01
CA ASP A 217 3.49 19.44 12.83
C ASP A 217 3.02 18.75 11.55
N LEU A 218 3.31 17.46 11.39
CA LEU A 218 2.82 16.67 10.25
C LEU A 218 1.29 16.60 10.24
N THR A 219 0.65 16.47 11.40
CA THR A 219 -0.82 16.49 11.51
C THR A 219 -1.39 17.83 11.06
N LEU A 220 -0.78 18.94 11.48
CA LEU A 220 -1.18 20.29 11.06
C LEU A 220 -0.97 20.52 9.57
N GLN A 221 0.12 20.00 8.99
CA GLN A 221 0.37 20.06 7.55
C GLN A 221 -0.70 19.30 6.76
N LEU A 222 -1.08 18.10 7.19
CA LEU A 222 -2.17 17.35 6.57
C LEU A 222 -3.50 18.11 6.63
N GLN A 223 -3.81 18.71 7.78
CA GLN A 223 -5.01 19.52 7.94
C GLN A 223 -5.01 20.74 6.99
N ARG A 224 -3.88 21.45 6.89
CA ARG A 224 -3.72 22.59 5.96
C ARG A 224 -3.85 22.15 4.50
N ALA A 225 -3.27 21.01 4.13
CA ALA A 225 -3.40 20.45 2.79
C ALA A 225 -4.87 20.13 2.45
N GLY A 226 -5.61 19.53 3.38
CA GLY A 226 -7.05 19.28 3.22
C GLY A 226 -7.89 20.56 3.11
N GLN A 227 -7.56 21.59 3.89
CA GLN A 227 -8.21 22.90 3.80
C GLN A 227 -7.94 23.58 2.45
N ALA A 228 -6.69 23.59 2.01
CA ALA A 228 -6.30 24.13 0.70
C ALA A 228 -7.05 23.41 -0.44
N ALA A 229 -7.09 22.07 -0.43
CA ALA A 229 -7.82 21.27 -1.40
C ALA A 229 -9.32 21.58 -1.42
N THR A 230 -9.92 21.85 -0.26
CA THR A 230 -11.33 22.28 -0.17
C THR A 230 -11.55 23.62 -0.87
N MET A 231 -10.63 24.57 -0.69
CA MET A 231 -10.74 25.91 -1.28
C MET A 231 -10.57 25.88 -2.80
N THR A 232 -9.68 25.03 -3.32
CA THR A 232 -9.44 24.90 -4.77
C THR A 232 -10.61 24.26 -5.52
N CYS A 233 -11.41 23.42 -4.86
CA CYS A 233 -12.54 22.73 -5.50
C CYS A 233 -13.85 23.53 -5.51
N ARG A 234 -13.91 24.67 -4.81
CA ARG A 234 -15.11 25.50 -4.78
C ARG A 234 -15.08 26.44 -5.98
N LEU A 235 -16.11 26.34 -6.82
CA LEU A 235 -16.39 27.38 -7.79
C LEU A 235 -16.62 28.71 -7.04
N PRO A 236 -16.12 29.84 -7.56
CA PRO A 236 -16.42 31.15 -6.99
C PRO A 236 -17.93 31.35 -6.84
N THR A 237 -18.36 32.06 -5.81
CA THR A 237 -19.78 32.40 -5.61
C THR A 237 -20.35 33.23 -6.76
N THR A 238 -19.48 33.86 -7.55
CA THR A 238 -19.81 34.61 -8.77
C THR A 238 -19.92 33.74 -10.02
N PHE A 239 -19.64 32.42 -9.93
CA PHE A 239 -19.70 31.53 -11.08
C PHE A 239 -21.16 31.30 -11.51
N ASN A 240 -21.56 31.92 -12.61
CA ASN A 240 -22.86 31.73 -13.23
C ASN A 240 -22.71 30.79 -14.43
N LEU A 241 -23.09 29.52 -14.26
CA LEU A 241 -23.07 28.54 -15.33
C LEU A 241 -24.23 28.81 -16.31
N ARG A 242 -24.01 29.69 -17.29
CA ARG A 242 -24.92 29.83 -18.44
C ARG A 242 -24.67 28.69 -19.43
N LEU A 243 -25.34 27.56 -19.22
CA LEU A 243 -25.47 26.54 -20.26
C LEU A 243 -26.34 27.13 -21.38
N GLY A 244 -25.75 27.38 -22.55
CA GLY A 244 -26.49 27.85 -23.71
C GLY A 244 -27.63 26.89 -24.03
N ASN A 245 -28.84 27.42 -24.20
CA ASN A 245 -30.04 26.62 -24.52
C ASN A 245 -29.74 25.68 -25.69
N PRO A 246 -29.85 24.35 -25.53
CA PRO A 246 -29.77 23.45 -26.67
C PRO A 246 -31.04 23.68 -27.48
N LYS A 247 -30.94 24.48 -28.54
CA LYS A 247 -31.91 24.47 -29.64
C LYS A 247 -31.82 23.09 -30.28
N MET A 248 -32.53 22.12 -29.69
CA MET A 248 -32.82 20.85 -30.34
C MET A 248 -33.63 21.19 -31.59
N ARG A 249 -33.01 20.93 -32.73
CA ARG A 249 -33.54 21.07 -34.08
C ARG A 249 -34.91 20.41 -34.15
N ASN A 250 -35.95 21.21 -34.41
CA ASN A 250 -37.11 20.73 -35.15
C ASN A 250 -36.62 20.38 -36.56
N ALA A 251 -36.13 19.14 -36.75
CA ALA A 251 -36.07 18.53 -38.05
C ALA A 251 -37.42 17.82 -38.25
N GLN A 252 -38.40 18.60 -38.72
CA GLN A 252 -39.43 18.07 -39.59
C GLN A 252 -38.72 17.38 -40.75
N VAL A 253 -38.86 16.06 -40.87
CA VAL A 253 -38.82 15.41 -42.17
C VAL A 253 -40.07 14.54 -42.21
N ALA A 254 -40.91 14.90 -43.18
CA ALA A 254 -42.14 14.25 -43.58
C ALA A 254 -41.91 12.80 -44.04
#